data_AF-A0A1W9PS30-F1
#
_entry.id   AF-A0A1W9PS30-F1
#
_cell.length_a   1.000
_cell.length_b   1.000
_cell.length_c   1.000
_cell.angle_alpha   90.00
_cell.angle_beta   90.00
_cell.angle_gamma   90.00
#
_symmetry.space_group_name_H-M   'P 1'
#
loop_
_entity.id
_entity.type
_entity.pdbx_description
1 polymer ?
#
loop_
_entity_poly.entity_id
_entity_poly.type
_entity_poly.pdbx_seq_one_letter_code
_entity_poly.pdbx_strand_id
1 'polypeptide(L)'
;QIARQEFDVTQLRPTLYADAVVQIADLNSELMGYLGWLQPTGYGNPQAKFVCYGVKVASSRVVGKNGEHLKLKVTDGRFTIDAIAFRQGAWIGKLPSEVNLLFTFEENEFRGRKTLQLNIADIKAS
;
A
#
# COMPACT_ATOMS: atom_id res chain seq x y z
N GLN A 1 -26.45 33.58 -21.53
CA GLN A 1 -27.01 33.05 -20.27
C GLN A 1 -26.17 31.84 -19.89
N ILE A 2 -25.36 31.98 -18.84
CA ILE A 2 -24.30 31.03 -18.47
C ILE A 2 -24.95 29.84 -17.75
N ALA A 3 -24.73 28.63 -18.26
CA ALA A 3 -25.15 27.39 -17.61
C ALA A 3 -24.36 27.24 -16.29
N ARG A 4 -25.06 27.39 -15.16
CA ARG A 4 -24.57 26.95 -13.85
C ARG A 4 -24.58 25.43 -13.85
N GLN A 5 -23.42 24.81 -13.97
CA GLN A 5 -23.26 23.43 -13.54
C GLN A 5 -23.12 23.44 -12.01
N GLU A 6 -24.14 22.96 -11.33
CA GLU A 6 -24.06 22.66 -9.90
C GLU A 6 -23.24 21.38 -9.76
N PHE A 7 -22.05 21.51 -9.16
CA PHE A 7 -21.23 20.37 -8.78
C PHE A 7 -21.85 19.74 -7.53
N ASP A 8 -22.31 18.50 -7.67
CA ASP A 8 -22.80 17.66 -6.58
C ASP A 8 -21.65 17.39 -5.58
N VAL A 9 -21.69 18.08 -4.45
CA VAL A 9 -20.67 18.07 -3.38
C VAL A 9 -20.65 16.76 -2.57
N THR A 10 -21.41 15.74 -2.95
CA THR A 10 -21.62 14.53 -2.15
C THR A 10 -20.60 13.39 -2.37
N GLN A 11 -19.58 13.56 -3.22
CA GLN A 11 -18.48 12.58 -3.35
C GLN A 11 -17.09 13.22 -3.16
N LEU A 12 -16.84 13.81 -2.00
CA LEU A 12 -15.46 14.06 -1.56
C LEU A 12 -14.79 12.73 -1.23
N ARG A 13 -14.16 12.09 -2.23
CA ARG A 13 -13.21 11.01 -1.98
C ARG A 13 -11.91 11.65 -1.49
N PRO A 14 -11.40 11.29 -0.30
CA PRO A 14 -10.09 11.78 0.12
C PRO A 14 -9.06 11.41 -0.95
N THR A 15 -8.40 12.43 -1.50
CA THR A 15 -7.32 12.20 -2.46
C THR A 15 -6.07 11.84 -1.68
N LEU A 16 -5.55 10.64 -1.91
CA LEU A 16 -4.29 10.20 -1.34
C LEU A 16 -3.17 10.47 -2.36
N TYR A 17 -2.10 11.13 -1.92
CA TYR A 17 -0.93 11.43 -2.73
C TYR A 17 0.20 10.46 -2.40
N ALA A 18 0.94 10.05 -3.44
CA ALA A 18 2.21 9.36 -3.33
C ALA A 18 3.35 10.36 -3.48
N ASP A 19 4.44 10.17 -2.75
CA ASP A 19 5.66 10.97 -2.85
C ASP A 19 6.53 10.52 -4.03
N ALA A 20 6.48 9.22 -4.38
CA ALA A 20 7.19 8.67 -5.53
C ALA A 20 6.51 7.44 -6.13
N VAL A 21 6.74 7.23 -7.43
CA VAL A 21 6.46 5.98 -8.13
C VAL A 21 7.70 5.10 -8.05
N VAL A 22 7.53 3.84 -7.68
CA VAL A 22 8.64 2.89 -7.50
C VAL A 22 8.31 1.54 -8.14
N GLN A 23 9.34 0.74 -8.41
CA GLN A 23 9.21 -0.66 -8.77
C GLN A 23 9.46 -1.54 -7.55
N ILE A 24 9.01 -2.80 -7.58
CA ILE A 24 9.27 -3.74 -6.48
C ILE A 24 10.79 -3.94 -6.26
N ALA A 25 11.59 -3.86 -7.33
CA ALA A 25 13.05 -3.96 -7.25
C ALA A 25 13.71 -2.87 -6.36
N ASP A 26 13.08 -1.70 -6.26
CA ASP A 26 13.58 -0.58 -5.45
C ASP A 26 13.31 -0.78 -3.94
N LEU A 27 12.39 -1.69 -3.58
CA LEU A 27 11.89 -1.91 -2.23
C LEU A 27 12.78 -2.88 -1.45
N ASN A 28 14.00 -2.41 -1.15
CA ASN A 28 15.05 -3.21 -0.53
C ASN A 28 15.62 -2.56 0.75
N SER A 29 16.59 -3.22 1.38
CA SER A 29 17.20 -2.76 2.64
C SER A 29 17.93 -1.42 2.52
N GLU A 30 18.45 -1.07 1.34
CA GLU A 30 19.11 0.22 1.12
C GLU A 30 18.10 1.37 1.17
N LEU A 31 16.98 1.23 0.46
CA LEU A 31 15.87 2.18 0.56
C LEU A 31 15.38 2.30 2.01
N MET A 32 15.27 1.19 2.74
CA MET A 32 14.90 1.20 4.15
C MET A 32 15.90 1.98 5.03
N GLY A 33 17.20 1.85 4.74
CA GLY A 33 18.24 2.65 5.38
C GLY A 33 18.04 4.15 5.17
N TYR A 34 17.75 4.58 3.93
CA TYR A 34 17.47 5.98 3.62
C TYR A 34 16.21 6.50 4.30
N LEU A 35 15.14 5.71 4.37
CA LEU A 35 13.93 6.07 5.11
C LEU A 35 14.19 6.23 6.61
N GLY A 36 15.14 5.48 7.16
CA GLY A 36 15.60 5.64 8.54
C GLY A 36 16.18 7.02 8.83
N TRP A 37 16.81 7.67 7.84
CA TRP A 37 17.39 9.01 8.00
C TRP A 37 16.32 10.11 8.09
N LEU A 38 15.08 9.81 7.68
CA LEU A 38 13.94 10.70 7.77
C LEU A 38 13.21 10.59 9.12
N GLN A 39 13.67 9.73 10.04
CA GLN A 39 13.06 9.60 11.36
C GLN A 39 13.45 10.77 12.29
N PRO A 40 12.58 11.16 13.25
CA PRO A 40 11.27 10.55 13.54
C PRO A 40 10.16 11.02 12.58
N THR A 41 9.27 10.10 12.23
CA THR A 41 8.05 10.42 11.46
C THR A 41 6.82 10.61 12.36
N GLY A 42 5.89 11.48 11.95
CA GLY A 42 4.68 11.82 12.71
C GLY A 42 3.87 12.94 12.04
N TYR A 43 3.05 13.67 12.80
CA TYR A 43 2.17 14.71 12.26
C TYR A 43 2.91 15.82 11.49
N GLY A 44 4.11 16.21 11.95
CA GLY A 44 4.95 17.23 11.29
C GLY A 44 5.92 16.69 10.23
N ASN A 45 6.03 15.36 10.11
CA ASN A 45 6.95 14.69 9.18
C ASN A 45 6.34 13.33 8.80
N PRO A 46 5.34 13.28 7.91
CA PRO A 46 4.66 12.04 7.59
C PRO A 46 5.63 11.02 6.97
N GLN A 47 5.34 9.74 7.16
CA GLN A 47 6.07 8.68 6.44
C GLN A 47 5.90 8.85 4.93
N ALA A 48 6.99 8.58 4.19
CA ALA A 48 6.97 8.56 2.74
C ALA A 48 5.99 7.49 2.22
N LYS A 49 5.13 7.90 1.29
CA LYS A 49 4.18 7.06 0.59
C LYS A 49 4.65 6.81 -0.82
N PHE A 50 4.53 5.58 -1.25
CA PHE A 50 4.96 5.12 -2.56
C PHE A 50 3.80 4.51 -3.32
N VAL A 51 3.91 4.51 -4.64
CA VAL A 51 2.98 3.80 -5.52
C VAL A 51 3.72 2.84 -6.44
N CYS A 52 3.19 1.62 -6.55
CA CYS A 52 3.53 0.67 -7.60
C CYS A 52 2.30 0.47 -8.50
N TYR A 53 2.51 0.45 -9.80
CA TYR A 53 1.45 0.20 -10.78
C TYR A 53 1.56 -1.21 -11.37
N GLY A 54 0.42 -1.83 -11.68
CA GLY A 54 0.38 -3.06 -12.46
C GLY A 54 1.02 -4.29 -11.79
N VAL A 55 1.04 -4.36 -10.45
CA VAL A 55 1.64 -5.51 -9.75
C VAL A 55 0.63 -6.65 -9.62
N LYS A 56 1.10 -7.88 -9.78
CA LYS A 56 0.27 -9.08 -9.73
C LYS A 56 0.08 -9.56 -8.29
N VAL A 57 -1.14 -9.95 -7.94
CA VAL A 57 -1.44 -10.59 -6.65
C VAL A 57 -1.08 -12.07 -6.74
N ALA A 58 0.08 -12.44 -6.21
CA ALA A 58 0.56 -13.83 -6.20
C ALA A 58 -0.18 -14.71 -5.19
N SER A 59 -0.54 -14.14 -4.03
CA SER A 59 -1.42 -14.80 -3.06
C SER A 59 -2.10 -13.78 -2.16
N SER A 60 -3.26 -14.14 -1.62
CA SER A 60 -3.99 -13.36 -0.64
C SER A 60 -4.57 -14.25 0.45
N ARG A 61 -4.58 -13.76 1.69
CA ARG A 61 -5.21 -14.42 2.83
C ARG A 61 -5.60 -13.41 3.90
N VAL A 62 -6.58 -13.75 4.72
CA VAL A 62 -6.92 -12.96 5.90
C VAL A 62 -6.03 -13.34 7.10
N VAL A 63 -5.72 -12.35 7.93
CA VAL A 63 -4.98 -12.50 9.20
C VAL A 63 -5.60 -11.63 10.29
N GLY A 64 -5.19 -11.82 11.54
CA GLY A 64 -5.83 -11.22 12.71
C GLY A 64 -6.84 -12.18 13.35
N LYS A 65 -7.23 -11.93 14.60
CA LYS A 65 -8.07 -12.87 15.39
C LYS A 65 -9.40 -13.17 14.70
N ASN A 66 -9.94 -12.16 14.00
CA ASN A 66 -11.22 -12.22 13.30
C ASN A 66 -11.07 -12.11 11.77
N GLY A 67 -9.86 -12.32 11.22
CA GLY A 67 -9.60 -12.15 9.79
C GLY A 67 -9.73 -10.70 9.31
N GLU A 68 -9.43 -9.74 10.19
CA GLU A 68 -9.71 -8.33 9.95
C GLU A 68 -8.71 -7.64 9.00
N HIS A 69 -7.55 -8.27 8.75
CA HIS A 69 -6.51 -7.73 7.89
C HIS A 69 -6.29 -8.60 6.67
N LEU A 70 -5.93 -7.98 5.56
CA LEU A 70 -5.61 -8.67 4.32
C LEU A 70 -4.09 -8.72 4.16
N LYS A 71 -3.51 -9.92 4.20
CA LYS A 71 -2.09 -10.17 3.90
C LYS A 71 -1.99 -10.62 2.44
N LEU A 72 -1.08 -9.98 1.70
CA LEU A 72 -0.83 -10.24 0.29
C LEU A 72 0.63 -10.61 0.07
N LYS A 73 0.87 -11.34 -1.02
CA LYS A 73 2.16 -11.34 -1.73
C LYS A 73 1.93 -10.76 -3.11
N VAL A 74 2.73 -9.77 -3.49
CA VAL A 74 2.63 -9.10 -4.79
C VAL A 74 3.93 -9.20 -5.55
N THR A 75 3.85 -9.25 -6.88
CA THR A 75 5.00 -9.48 -7.76
C THR A 75 4.90 -8.73 -9.08
N ASP A 76 6.04 -8.31 -9.61
CA ASP A 76 6.20 -7.81 -10.98
C ASP A 76 6.59 -8.94 -11.97
N GLY A 77 6.60 -10.19 -11.49
CA GLY A 77 7.06 -11.39 -12.20
C GLY A 77 8.51 -11.77 -11.93
N ARG A 78 9.33 -10.85 -11.39
CA ARG A 78 10.73 -11.10 -11.05
C ARG A 78 10.99 -11.04 -9.54
N PHE A 79 10.45 -10.03 -8.87
CA PHE A 79 10.55 -9.81 -7.44
C PHE A 79 9.20 -10.03 -6.79
N THR A 80 9.20 -10.53 -5.56
CA THR A 80 7.98 -10.73 -4.76
C THR A 80 8.17 -10.12 -3.39
N ILE A 81 7.18 -9.36 -2.93
CA ILE A 81 7.21 -8.71 -1.63
C ILE A 81 5.91 -8.96 -0.85
N ASP A 82 6.06 -9.05 0.47
CA ASP A 82 4.95 -9.16 1.40
C ASP A 82 4.25 -7.81 1.55
N ALA A 83 2.92 -7.83 1.66
CA ALA A 83 2.13 -6.64 1.93
C ALA A 83 0.99 -6.91 2.93
N ILE A 84 0.62 -5.91 3.72
CA ILE A 84 -0.52 -5.95 4.65
C ILE A 84 -1.41 -4.75 4.41
N ALA A 85 -2.71 -4.98 4.33
CA ALA A 85 -3.73 -3.96 4.30
C ALA A 85 -4.56 -4.10 5.57
N PHE A 86 -4.30 -3.21 6.54
CA PHE A 86 -4.98 -3.23 7.83
C PHE A 86 -6.46 -2.87 7.66
N ARG A 87 -7.32 -3.58 8.41
CA ARG A 87 -8.79 -3.45 8.38
C ARG A 87 -9.44 -3.70 7.00
N GLN A 88 -8.70 -4.30 6.07
CA GLN A 88 -9.18 -4.59 4.71
C GLN A 88 -9.43 -6.08 4.46
N GLY A 89 -9.63 -6.90 5.51
CA GLY A 89 -9.89 -8.34 5.37
C GLY A 89 -11.07 -8.72 4.47
N ALA A 90 -12.09 -7.86 4.38
CA ALA A 90 -13.29 -8.06 3.55
C ALA A 90 -13.04 -8.05 2.02
N TRP A 91 -11.84 -7.70 1.59
CA TRP A 91 -11.39 -7.73 0.20
C TRP A 91 -10.95 -9.11 -0.28
N ILE A 92 -10.81 -10.08 0.63
CA ILE A 92 -10.46 -11.46 0.25
C ILE A 92 -11.43 -12.01 -0.81
N GLY A 93 -10.89 -12.60 -1.86
CA GLY A 93 -11.66 -13.12 -3.00
C GLY A 93 -12.26 -12.06 -3.95
N LYS A 94 -12.07 -10.77 -3.68
CA LYS A 94 -12.56 -9.64 -4.51
C LYS A 94 -11.45 -8.89 -5.22
N LEU A 95 -10.19 -9.23 -4.96
CA LEU A 95 -9.05 -8.57 -5.58
C LEU A 95 -8.92 -9.01 -7.04
N PRO A 96 -8.66 -8.07 -7.97
CA PRO A 96 -8.26 -8.41 -9.32
C PRO A 96 -6.86 -9.08 -9.31
N SER A 97 -6.51 -9.73 -10.42
CA SER A 97 -5.20 -10.38 -10.56
C SER A 97 -4.03 -9.39 -10.58
N GLU A 98 -4.30 -8.15 -11.00
CA GLU A 98 -3.34 -7.07 -11.11
C GLU A 98 -3.89 -5.81 -10.46
N VAL A 99 -3.06 -5.13 -9.67
CA VAL A 99 -3.45 -3.99 -8.83
C VAL A 99 -2.39 -2.88 -8.87
N ASN A 100 -2.86 -1.65 -8.65
CA ASN A 100 -2.05 -0.52 -8.26
C ASN A 100 -2.13 -0.38 -6.74
N LEU A 101 -0.98 -0.16 -6.09
CA LEU A 101 -0.88 -0.11 -4.64
C LEU A 101 -0.30 1.24 -4.21
N LEU A 102 -1.00 1.91 -3.30
CA LEU A 102 -0.44 3.01 -2.51
C LEU A 102 -0.07 2.48 -1.12
N PHE A 103 1.16 2.69 -0.69
CA PHE A 103 1.67 2.09 0.55
C PHE A 103 2.77 2.93 1.20
N THR A 104 3.02 2.67 2.49
CA THR A 104 4.31 2.98 3.12
C THR A 104 5.17 1.72 3.13
N PHE A 105 6.48 1.91 3.12
CA PHE A 105 7.45 0.81 3.18
C PHE A 105 8.03 0.74 4.59
N GLU A 106 7.97 -0.44 5.22
CA GLU A 106 8.34 -0.61 6.62
C GLU A 106 9.08 -1.93 6.90
N GLU A 107 9.85 -1.96 7.97
CA GLU A 107 10.32 -3.20 8.59
C GLU A 107 9.24 -3.70 9.56
N ASN A 108 8.64 -4.85 9.24
CA ASN A 108 7.70 -5.54 10.11
C ASN A 108 8.44 -6.57 10.97
N GLU A 109 8.20 -6.56 12.28
CA GLU A 109 8.65 -7.59 13.21
C GLU A 109 7.47 -8.44 13.69
N PHE A 110 7.41 -9.70 13.27
CA PHE A 110 6.36 -10.63 13.68
C PHE A 110 6.96 -11.96 14.14
N ARG A 111 6.61 -12.38 15.37
CA ARG A 111 7.15 -13.60 16.01
C ARG A 111 8.69 -13.65 15.99
N GLY A 112 9.34 -12.51 16.27
CA GLY A 112 10.79 -12.37 16.31
C GLY A 112 11.48 -12.44 14.94
N ARG A 113 10.73 -12.43 13.83
CA ARG A 113 11.28 -12.31 12.48
C ARG A 113 11.02 -10.92 11.93
N LYS A 114 12.10 -10.27 11.49
CA LYS A 114 12.08 -8.98 10.80
C LYS A 114 12.00 -9.21 9.30
N THR A 115 11.09 -8.52 8.64
CA THR A 115 10.88 -8.62 7.19
C THR A 115 10.49 -7.24 6.64
N LEU A 116 11.01 -6.89 5.47
CA LEU A 116 10.53 -5.73 4.73
C LEU A 116 9.13 -6.02 4.18
N GLN A 117 8.23 -5.05 4.29
CA GLN A 117 6.83 -5.21 3.97
C GLN A 117 6.19 -3.91 3.49
N LEU A 118 5.20 -4.02 2.60
CA LEU A 118 4.34 -2.90 2.23
C LEU A 118 3.16 -2.80 3.22
N ASN A 119 2.94 -1.62 3.77
CA ASN A 119 1.75 -1.29 4.53
C ASN A 119 0.80 -0.49 3.63
N ILE A 120 -0.22 -1.18 3.13
CA ILE A 120 -1.09 -0.70 2.06
C ILE A 120 -2.10 0.29 2.63
N ALA A 121 -2.06 1.51 2.11
CA ALA A 121 -3.06 2.54 2.35
C ALA A 121 -4.26 2.39 1.42
N ASP A 122 -4.03 2.02 0.15
CA ASP A 122 -5.10 1.87 -0.85
C ASP A 122 -4.75 0.84 -1.93
N ILE A 123 -5.79 0.19 -2.48
CA ILE A 123 -5.70 -0.81 -3.55
C ILE A 123 -6.68 -0.41 -4.64
N LYS A 124 -6.17 -0.31 -5.87
CA LYS A 124 -6.98 -0.04 -7.06
C LYS A 124 -6.75 -1.11 -8.11
N ALA A 125 -7.79 -1.49 -8.83
CA ALA A 125 -7.63 -2.25 -10.07
C ALA A 125 -6.75 -1.46 -11.05
N SER A 126 -5.89 -2.17 -11.78
CA SER A 126 -5.06 -1.58 -12.84
C SER A 126 -5.87 -1.21 -14.08
#